data_AF-A0A8X8ZCY9-F1
#
_entry.id   AF-A0A8X8ZCY9-F1
#
_cell.length_a   1.000
_cell.length_b   1.000
_cell.length_c   1.000
_cell.angle_alpha   90.00
_cell.angle_beta   90.00
_cell.angle_gamma   90.00
#
_symmetry.space_group_name_H-M   'P 1'
#
loop_
_entity.id
_entity.type
_entity.pdbx_description
1 polymer ?
#
loop_
_entity_poly.entity_id
_entity_poly.type
_entity_poly.pdbx_seq_one_letter_code
_entity_poly.pdbx_strand_id
1 'polypeptide(L)'
;MQWNADLALTHAAHHLKRCSTPNQLQSWYALLIKTNTAQDCFLINQYITACSNHRIIDSAVFAFSQIRNPNVFVYNALIGAFLTCFRPLQALRHYTLMLRNAVPPTSYTFPPVIKSCKLLQFTGVDQCLHAQVLRNGLGSHLHLLTTLVDFYSSLGMSAEARRVFDEMPERDALAWSTMISTHVRAGDFDSARRVFDEMPHKNTAALNTMIHGYAEIGDVNSAEALFYAMLERDVISWTTMINCYCKREMYLQALELFEEMKSTGTTPNNRRWRL
;
A
#
# COMPACT_ATOMS: atom_id res chain seq x y z
N MET A 1 42.04 0.32 -8.31
CA MET A 1 41.61 -0.32 -7.04
C MET A 1 40.12 -0.18 -6.77
N GLN A 2 39.48 0.97 -7.06
CA GLN A 2 38.02 1.17 -6.91
C GLN A 2 37.16 0.22 -7.77
N TRP A 3 37.54 0.00 -9.04
CA TRP A 3 36.84 -0.93 -9.96
C TRP A 3 36.73 -2.38 -9.45
N ASN A 4 37.76 -2.90 -8.75
CA ASN A 4 37.74 -4.27 -8.23
C ASN A 4 36.87 -4.40 -6.98
N ALA A 5 36.74 -3.33 -6.19
CA ALA A 5 35.84 -3.30 -5.04
C ALA A 5 34.37 -3.27 -5.50
N ASP A 6 34.03 -2.46 -6.50
CA ASP A 6 32.67 -2.39 -7.06
C ASP A 6 32.23 -3.71 -7.73
N LEU A 7 33.16 -4.39 -8.42
CA LEU A 7 32.91 -5.73 -8.97
C LEU A 7 32.69 -6.78 -7.88
N ALA A 8 33.46 -6.72 -6.78
CA ALA A 8 33.28 -7.64 -5.65
C ALA A 8 31.95 -7.39 -4.92
N LEU A 9 31.53 -6.14 -4.77
CA LEU A 9 30.25 -5.75 -4.15
C LEU A 9 29.05 -6.19 -5.00
N THR A 10 29.11 -5.99 -6.32
CA THR A 10 28.05 -6.44 -7.25
C THR A 10 27.96 -7.97 -7.33
N HIS A 11 29.09 -8.67 -7.27
CA HIS A 11 29.09 -10.13 -7.21
C HIS A 11 28.52 -10.67 -5.88
N ALA A 12 28.89 -10.06 -4.75
CA ALA A 12 28.34 -10.39 -3.44
C ALA A 12 26.82 -10.17 -3.37
N ALA A 13 26.34 -9.07 -3.97
CA ALA A 13 24.93 -8.75 -4.13
C ALA A 13 24.16 -9.79 -4.98
N HIS A 14 24.78 -10.24 -6.07
CA HIS A 14 24.19 -11.26 -6.94
C HIS A 14 24.09 -12.62 -6.24
N HIS A 15 25.09 -12.99 -5.43
CA HIS A 15 25.05 -14.21 -4.62
C HIS A 15 23.93 -14.18 -3.58
N LEU A 16 23.68 -13.03 -2.95
CA LEU A 16 22.61 -12.89 -1.96
C LEU A 16 21.21 -13.11 -2.55
N LYS A 17 20.97 -12.67 -3.79
CA LYS A 17 19.69 -12.93 -4.49
C LYS A 17 19.42 -14.42 -4.73
N ARG A 18 20.47 -15.25 -4.72
CA ARG A 18 20.38 -16.71 -4.89
C ARG A 18 20.27 -17.45 -3.56
N CYS A 19 20.40 -16.77 -2.42
CA CYS A 19 20.20 -17.38 -1.11
C CYS A 19 18.73 -17.72 -0.91
N SER A 20 18.44 -19.01 -0.84
CA SER A 20 17.08 -19.55 -0.70
C SER A 20 16.80 -20.10 0.71
N THR A 21 17.80 -20.15 1.59
CA THR A 21 17.64 -20.68 2.94
C THR A 21 18.12 -19.71 4.03
N PRO A 22 17.51 -19.76 5.24
CA PRO A 22 17.96 -19.00 6.41
C PRO A 22 19.45 -19.15 6.72
N ASN A 23 19.97 -20.37 6.63
CA ASN A 23 21.35 -20.69 6.98
C ASN A 23 22.34 -20.04 5.99
N GLN A 24 21.99 -19.97 4.71
CA GLN A 24 22.80 -19.27 3.71
C GLN A 24 22.87 -17.76 3.97
N LEU A 25 21.77 -17.14 4.41
CA LEU A 25 21.75 -15.73 4.77
C LEU A 25 22.62 -15.44 6.01
N GLN A 26 22.56 -16.29 7.04
CA GLN A 26 23.42 -16.16 8.21
C GLN A 26 24.91 -16.32 7.84
N SER A 27 25.22 -17.29 6.98
CA SER A 27 26.58 -17.55 6.51
C SER A 27 27.12 -16.38 5.68
N TRP A 28 26.27 -15.78 4.84
CA TRP A 28 26.60 -14.60 4.06
C TRP A 28 26.84 -13.36 4.95
N TYR A 29 26.03 -13.16 5.99
CA TYR A 29 26.28 -12.07 6.95
C TYR A 29 27.58 -12.29 7.76
N ALA A 30 27.87 -13.53 8.16
CA ALA A 30 29.15 -13.86 8.79
C ALA A 30 30.34 -13.55 7.85
N LEU A 31 30.19 -13.78 6.55
CA LEU A 31 31.19 -13.39 5.55
C LEU A 31 31.40 -11.87 5.53
N LEU A 32 30.33 -11.06 5.58
CA LEU A 32 30.45 -9.60 5.64
C LEU A 32 31.25 -9.11 6.85
N ILE A 33 31.04 -9.73 8.01
CA ILE A 33 31.80 -9.43 9.22
C ILE A 33 33.29 -9.75 8.98
N LYS A 34 33.57 -10.93 8.44
CA LYS A 34 34.95 -11.38 8.17
C LYS A 34 35.68 -10.50 7.15
N THR A 35 34.97 -10.00 6.15
CA THR A 35 35.53 -9.10 5.12
C THR A 35 35.54 -7.63 5.55
N ASN A 36 35.11 -7.32 6.78
CA ASN A 36 35.00 -5.97 7.32
C ASN A 36 34.10 -5.03 6.47
N THR A 37 33.14 -5.61 5.75
CA THR A 37 32.16 -4.89 4.90
C THR A 37 30.78 -4.80 5.54
N ALA A 38 30.62 -5.26 6.79
CA ALA A 38 29.36 -5.18 7.54
C ALA A 38 28.88 -3.74 7.85
N GLN A 39 29.71 -2.73 7.58
CA GLN A 39 29.33 -1.30 7.67
C GLN A 39 28.77 -0.74 6.35
N ASP A 40 28.83 -1.50 5.25
CA ASP A 40 28.35 -1.08 3.94
C ASP A 40 26.82 -1.08 3.91
N CYS A 41 26.22 0.11 3.89
CA CYS A 41 24.77 0.28 3.89
C CYS A 41 24.08 -0.35 2.66
N PHE A 42 24.75 -0.44 1.50
CA PHE A 42 24.18 -1.08 0.32
C PHE A 42 24.06 -2.59 0.51
N LEU A 43 25.11 -3.24 1.00
CA LEU A 43 25.09 -4.68 1.30
C LEU A 43 24.07 -5.01 2.39
N ILE A 44 24.01 -4.22 3.46
CA ILE A 44 23.03 -4.46 4.53
C ILE A 44 21.59 -4.19 4.05
N ASN A 45 21.34 -3.18 3.22
CA ASN A 45 20.02 -2.95 2.62
C ASN A 45 19.55 -4.17 1.81
N GLN A 46 20.43 -4.77 1.02
CA GLN A 46 20.10 -5.99 0.29
C GLN A 46 19.87 -7.17 1.24
N TYR A 47 20.70 -7.30 2.28
CA TYR A 47 20.53 -8.34 3.31
C TYR A 47 19.17 -8.26 3.99
N ILE A 48 18.77 -7.07 4.43
CA ILE A 48 17.45 -6.82 5.04
C ILE A 48 16.33 -7.22 4.07
N THR A 49 16.46 -6.86 2.79
CA THR A 49 15.48 -7.21 1.75
C THR A 49 15.38 -8.73 1.58
N ALA A 50 16.51 -9.44 1.59
CA ALA A 50 16.52 -10.90 1.53
C ALA A 50 15.89 -11.54 2.78
N CYS A 51 16.23 -11.04 3.97
CA CYS A 51 15.63 -11.48 5.24
C CYS A 51 14.11 -11.26 5.28
N SER A 52 13.60 -10.16 4.70
CA SER A 52 12.16 -9.88 4.57
C SER A 52 11.43 -10.97 3.78
N ASN A 53 12.01 -11.41 2.66
CA ASN A 53 11.40 -12.45 1.80
C ASN A 53 11.31 -13.80 2.52
N HIS A 54 12.28 -14.10 3.38
CA HIS A 54 12.34 -15.35 4.15
C HIS A 54 11.71 -15.24 5.55
N ARG A 55 11.17 -14.06 5.92
CA ARG A 55 10.58 -13.76 7.23
C ARG A 55 11.52 -13.95 8.44
N ILE A 56 12.83 -13.78 8.25
CA ILE A 56 13.87 -13.90 9.30
C ILE A 56 14.32 -12.50 9.73
N ILE A 57 13.39 -11.72 10.28
CA ILE A 57 13.65 -10.32 10.58
C ILE A 57 14.66 -10.11 11.71
N ASP A 58 14.78 -11.06 12.65
CA ASP A 58 15.65 -10.92 13.82
C ASP A 58 17.14 -10.83 13.41
N SER A 59 17.56 -11.57 12.38
CA SER A 59 18.91 -11.45 11.81
C SER A 59 19.13 -10.11 11.10
N ALA A 60 18.12 -9.56 10.43
CA ALA A 60 18.18 -8.24 9.81
C ALA A 60 18.32 -7.13 10.86
N VAL A 61 17.60 -7.23 11.98
CA VAL A 61 17.70 -6.29 13.11
C VAL A 61 19.08 -6.36 13.76
N PHE A 62 19.63 -7.56 13.92
CA PHE A 62 21.00 -7.72 14.41
C PHE A 62 22.00 -7.05 13.47
N ALA A 63 21.90 -7.30 12.15
CA ALA A 63 22.77 -6.67 11.18
C ALA A 63 22.70 -5.14 11.21
N PHE A 64 21.47 -4.61 11.32
CA PHE A 64 21.22 -3.19 11.45
C PHE A 64 21.87 -2.58 12.70
N SER A 65 21.77 -3.24 13.86
CA SER A 65 22.31 -2.72 15.12
C SER A 65 23.84 -2.61 15.15
N GLN A 66 24.53 -3.32 14.25
CA GLN A 66 25.98 -3.24 14.12
C GLN A 66 26.45 -2.06 13.26
N ILE A 67 25.56 -1.41 12.50
CA ILE A 67 25.94 -0.27 11.65
C ILE A 67 26.13 0.97 12.51
N ARG A 68 27.28 1.65 12.36
CA ARG A 68 27.56 2.90 13.08
C ARG A 68 26.69 4.06 12.61
N ASN A 69 26.56 4.23 11.29
CA ASN A 69 25.84 5.34 10.66
C ASN A 69 24.85 4.83 9.60
N PRO A 70 23.69 4.27 10.00
CA PRO A 70 22.68 3.81 9.06
C PRO A 70 22.05 4.98 8.28
N ASN A 71 21.97 4.87 6.97
CA ASN A 71 21.33 5.87 6.11
C ASN A 71 19.83 5.59 5.91
N VAL A 72 19.13 6.51 5.24
CA VAL A 72 17.68 6.41 4.99
C VAL A 72 17.25 5.13 4.26
N PHE A 73 18.08 4.58 3.37
CA PHE A 73 17.74 3.37 2.62
C PHE A 73 17.67 2.16 3.52
N VAL A 74 18.65 1.99 4.41
CA VAL A 74 18.67 0.88 5.37
C VAL A 74 17.48 0.96 6.33
N TYR A 75 17.15 2.17 6.82
CA TYR A 75 15.94 2.39 7.63
C TYR A 75 14.66 2.03 6.87
N ASN A 76 14.49 2.52 5.65
CA ASN A 76 13.29 2.26 4.84
C ASN A 76 13.13 0.76 4.53
N ALA A 77 14.23 0.07 4.20
CA ALA A 77 14.21 -1.37 4.02
C ALA A 77 13.80 -2.11 5.29
N LEU A 78 14.34 -1.72 6.46
CA LEU A 78 14.02 -2.38 7.72
C LEU A 78 12.57 -2.10 8.17
N ILE A 79 12.11 -0.86 8.07
CA ILE A 79 10.73 -0.45 8.36
C ILE A 79 9.75 -1.22 7.45
N GLY A 80 10.05 -1.33 6.16
CA GLY A 80 9.27 -2.13 5.21
C GLY A 80 9.29 -3.63 5.55
N ALA A 81 10.46 -4.18 5.90
CA ALA A 81 10.62 -5.59 6.26
C ALA A 81 9.85 -5.96 7.54
N PHE A 82 9.69 -5.05 8.49
CA PHE A 82 8.82 -5.31 9.64
C PHE A 82 7.36 -5.48 9.26
N LEU A 83 6.86 -4.76 8.24
CA LEU A 83 5.49 -4.92 7.77
C LEU A 83 5.25 -6.25 7.06
N THR A 84 6.20 -6.71 6.24
CA THR A 84 6.10 -8.02 5.57
C THR A 84 6.14 -9.17 6.58
N CYS A 85 6.83 -8.96 7.70
CA CYS A 85 6.92 -9.89 8.82
C CYS A 85 5.82 -9.69 9.89
N PHE A 86 4.79 -8.86 9.64
CA PHE A 86 3.68 -8.59 10.56
C PHE A 86 4.10 -8.07 11.96
N ARG A 87 5.16 -7.26 12.03
CA ARG A 87 5.64 -6.60 13.27
C ARG A 87 5.52 -5.06 13.20
N PRO A 88 4.32 -4.49 13.03
CA PRO A 88 4.14 -3.03 12.78
C PRO A 88 4.64 -2.13 13.92
N LEU A 89 4.59 -2.59 15.17
CA LEU A 89 5.12 -1.81 16.31
C LEU A 89 6.63 -1.59 16.20
N GLN A 90 7.35 -2.59 15.69
CA GLN A 90 8.80 -2.49 15.49
C GLN A 90 9.13 -1.54 14.33
N ALA A 91 8.31 -1.50 13.28
CA ALA A 91 8.43 -0.52 12.20
C ALA A 91 8.37 0.93 12.76
N LEU A 92 7.38 1.23 13.60
CA LEU A 92 7.25 2.55 14.25
C LEU A 92 8.41 2.87 15.19
N ARG A 93 8.91 1.87 15.95
CA ARG A 93 10.09 2.06 16.80
C ARG A 93 11.34 2.45 16.00
N HIS A 94 11.54 1.82 14.85
CA HIS A 94 12.70 2.12 13.99
C HIS A 94 12.52 3.43 13.22
N TYR A 95 11.29 3.84 12.91
CA TYR A 95 11.00 5.19 12.44
C TYR A 95 11.35 6.25 13.50
N THR A 96 10.95 6.05 14.76
CA THR A 96 11.35 6.95 15.85
C THR A 96 12.87 6.97 16.05
N LEU A 97 13.54 5.82 15.89
CA LEU A 97 15.00 5.75 15.92
C LEU A 97 15.66 6.53 14.78
N MET A 98 15.10 6.46 13.56
CA MET A 98 15.53 7.25 12.41
C MET A 98 15.48 8.75 12.70
N LEU A 99 14.35 9.23 13.26
CA LEU A 99 14.19 10.62 13.66
C LEU A 99 15.18 11.04 14.76
N ARG A 100 15.40 10.18 15.77
CA ARG A 100 16.38 10.43 16.84
C ARG A 100 17.81 10.53 16.34
N ASN A 101 18.15 9.74 15.32
CA ASN A 101 19.45 9.77 14.67
C ASN A 101 19.57 10.89 13.62
N ALA A 102 18.62 11.82 13.57
CA ALA A 102 18.58 12.94 12.63
C ALA A 102 18.68 12.53 11.15
N VAL A 103 18.21 11.32 10.81
CA VAL A 103 18.12 10.86 9.42
C VAL A 103 16.76 11.32 8.86
N PRO A 104 16.73 12.19 7.83
CA PRO A 104 15.47 12.76 7.35
C PRO A 104 14.60 11.70 6.64
N PRO A 105 13.32 11.58 6.99
CA PRO A 105 12.35 10.75 6.27
C PRO A 105 12.21 11.15 4.80
N THR A 106 11.96 10.17 3.93
CA THR A 106 11.68 10.40 2.51
C THR A 106 10.26 9.96 2.16
N SER A 107 9.83 10.21 0.93
CA SER A 107 8.53 9.76 0.40
C SER A 107 8.31 8.25 0.51
N TYR A 108 9.38 7.45 0.58
CA TYR A 108 9.34 6.00 0.79
C TYR A 108 9.20 5.59 2.27
N THR A 109 9.49 6.49 3.22
CA THR A 109 9.42 6.22 4.66
C THR A 109 7.97 6.24 5.17
N PHE A 110 7.16 7.20 4.70
CA PHE A 110 5.82 7.43 5.23
C PHE A 110 4.79 6.33 4.91
N PRO A 111 4.71 5.76 3.70
CA PRO A 111 3.72 4.71 3.42
C PRO A 111 3.78 3.51 4.37
N PRO A 112 4.95 2.91 4.67
CA PRO A 112 5.00 1.81 5.64
C PRO A 112 4.77 2.28 7.10
N VAL A 113 5.11 3.52 7.45
CA VAL A 113 4.79 4.10 8.77
C VAL A 113 3.28 4.26 8.93
N ILE A 114 2.61 4.88 7.96
CA ILE A 114 1.16 5.05 7.90
C ILE A 114 0.46 3.69 7.97
N LYS A 115 0.92 2.70 7.18
CA LYS A 115 0.36 1.34 7.21
C LYS A 115 0.52 0.69 8.58
N SER A 116 1.64 0.92 9.26
CA SER A 116 1.85 0.44 10.64
C SER A 116 0.87 1.08 11.63
N CYS A 117 0.65 2.40 11.52
CA CYS A 117 -0.35 3.11 12.33
C CYS A 117 -1.77 2.58 12.09
N LYS A 118 -2.17 2.35 10.83
CA LYS A 118 -3.46 1.76 10.46
C LYS A 118 -3.65 0.37 11.06
N LEU A 119 -2.64 -0.50 10.95
CA LEU A 119 -2.69 -1.88 11.49
C LEU A 119 -2.79 -1.91 13.02
N LEU A 120 -2.16 -0.95 13.70
CA LEU A 120 -2.19 -0.82 15.16
C LEU A 120 -3.38 0.00 15.66
N GLN A 121 -4.18 0.57 14.76
CA GLN A 121 -5.28 1.49 15.08
C GLN A 121 -4.84 2.66 15.96
N PHE A 122 -3.62 3.16 15.74
CA PHE A 122 -3.11 4.32 16.47
C PHE A 122 -3.79 5.60 15.98
N THR A 123 -4.55 6.23 16.87
CA THR A 123 -5.22 7.51 16.67
C THR A 123 -4.41 8.66 17.30
N GLY A 124 -4.61 9.89 16.84
CA GLY A 124 -3.94 11.08 17.39
C GLY A 124 -2.49 11.28 16.91
N VAL A 125 -1.97 10.41 16.04
CA VAL A 125 -0.67 10.56 15.37
C VAL A 125 -0.79 11.14 13.96
N ASP A 126 -2.02 11.31 13.49
CA ASP A 126 -2.39 11.69 12.13
C ASP A 126 -1.88 13.08 11.75
N GLN A 127 -2.24 14.11 12.52
CA GLN A 127 -1.72 15.47 12.32
C GLN A 127 -0.20 15.55 12.46
N CYS A 128 0.39 14.78 13.38
CA CYS A 128 1.84 14.72 13.54
C CYS A 128 2.53 14.16 12.29
N LEU A 129 2.01 13.06 11.72
CA LEU A 129 2.53 12.46 10.50
C LEU A 129 2.35 13.39 9.29
N HIS A 130 1.19 14.02 9.15
CA HIS A 130 0.94 15.00 8.10
C HIS A 130 1.91 16.19 8.23
N ALA A 131 2.08 16.76 9.42
CA ALA A 131 3.05 17.83 9.66
C ALA A 131 4.49 17.40 9.33
N GLN A 132 4.88 16.16 9.60
CA GLN A 132 6.18 15.61 9.21
C GLN A 132 6.33 15.52 7.68
N VAL A 133 5.29 15.12 6.95
CA VAL A 133 5.31 15.10 5.48
C VAL A 133 5.57 16.51 4.93
N LEU A 134 4.84 17.52 5.42
CA LEU A 134 5.01 18.90 4.98
C LEU A 134 6.38 19.47 5.35
N ARG A 135 6.85 19.24 6.59
CA ARG A 135 8.16 19.70 7.07
C ARG A 135 9.34 19.13 6.29
N ASN A 136 9.20 17.92 5.73
CA ASN A 136 10.22 17.31 4.87
C ASN A 136 10.10 17.73 3.39
N GLY A 137 9.25 18.71 3.07
CA GLY A 137 9.07 19.21 1.71
C GLY A 137 8.35 18.23 0.78
N LEU A 138 7.63 17.26 1.34
CA LEU A 138 7.03 16.16 0.58
C LEU A 138 5.57 16.42 0.18
N GLY A 139 5.09 17.65 0.37
CA GLY A 139 3.70 18.07 0.11
C GLY A 139 3.28 18.12 -1.35
N SER A 140 4.19 17.90 -2.30
CA SER A 140 3.90 17.81 -3.74
C SER A 140 3.95 16.37 -4.28
N HIS A 141 4.31 15.38 -3.46
CA HIS A 141 4.41 13.99 -3.90
C HIS A 141 3.03 13.34 -3.96
N LEU A 142 2.45 13.31 -5.17
CA LEU A 142 1.12 12.77 -5.46
C LEU A 142 0.80 11.45 -4.74
N HIS A 143 1.64 10.43 -4.90
CA HIS A 143 1.42 9.12 -4.29
C HIS A 143 1.36 9.15 -2.75
N LEU A 144 2.18 10.01 -2.13
CA LEU A 144 2.18 10.18 -0.69
C LEU A 144 0.92 10.92 -0.22
N LEU A 145 0.49 11.94 -0.95
CA LEU A 145 -0.77 12.64 -0.67
C LEU A 145 -1.98 11.71 -0.78
N THR A 146 -2.04 10.87 -1.83
CA THR A 146 -3.09 9.84 -1.94
C THR A 146 -3.05 8.85 -0.77
N THR A 147 -1.84 8.49 -0.30
CA THR A 147 -1.68 7.65 0.91
C THR A 147 -2.19 8.36 2.17
N LEU A 148 -2.02 9.68 2.29
CA LEU A 148 -2.58 10.47 3.39
C LEU A 148 -4.10 10.56 3.33
N VAL A 149 -4.70 10.71 2.15
CA VAL A 149 -6.16 10.66 1.96
C VAL A 149 -6.72 9.32 2.45
N ASP A 150 -6.14 8.19 2.01
CA ASP A 150 -6.52 6.84 2.48
C ASP A 150 -6.27 6.63 3.99
N PHE A 151 -5.27 7.32 4.56
CA PHE A 151 -5.00 7.27 5.99
C PHE A 151 -6.11 7.95 6.79
N TYR A 152 -6.42 9.22 6.50
CA TYR A 152 -7.50 9.96 7.16
C TYR A 152 -8.86 9.28 6.95
N SER A 153 -9.12 8.77 5.74
CA SER A 153 -10.29 7.96 5.42
C SER A 153 -10.44 6.73 6.33
N SER A 154 -9.35 6.01 6.58
CA SER A 154 -9.38 4.83 7.45
C SER A 154 -9.62 5.14 8.92
N LEU A 155 -9.35 6.38 9.35
CA LEU A 155 -9.64 6.89 10.69
C LEU A 155 -11.06 7.48 10.81
N GLY A 156 -11.85 7.48 9.73
CA GLY A 156 -13.18 8.11 9.70
C GLY A 156 -13.14 9.64 9.59
N MET A 157 -11.98 10.23 9.31
CA MET A 157 -11.78 11.68 9.21
C MET A 157 -11.95 12.15 7.76
N SER A 158 -13.16 11.99 7.21
CA SER A 158 -13.44 12.31 5.80
C SER A 158 -13.19 13.78 5.44
N ALA A 159 -13.42 14.71 6.37
CA ALA A 159 -13.14 16.13 6.18
C ALA A 159 -11.64 16.42 6.00
N GLU A 160 -10.77 15.77 6.79
CA GLU A 160 -9.32 15.90 6.65
C GLU A 160 -8.81 15.23 5.37
N ALA A 161 -9.37 14.08 5.02
CA ALA A 161 -9.08 13.42 3.75
C ALA A 161 -9.42 14.34 2.56
N ARG A 162 -10.59 15.01 2.61
CA ARG A 162 -11.02 15.99 1.62
C ARG A 162 -10.08 17.20 1.56
N ARG A 163 -9.65 17.72 2.70
CA ARG A 163 -8.70 18.84 2.77
C ARG A 163 -7.37 18.51 2.08
N VAL A 164 -6.78 17.36 2.42
CA VAL A 164 -5.55 16.89 1.75
C VAL A 164 -5.78 16.75 0.25
N PHE A 165 -6.91 16.18 -0.16
CA PHE A 165 -7.27 16.00 -1.56
C PHE A 165 -7.42 17.34 -2.31
N ASP A 166 -8.04 18.34 -1.71
CA ASP A 166 -8.22 19.68 -2.29
C ASP A 166 -6.89 20.46 -2.40
N GLU A 167 -5.93 20.18 -1.52
CA GLU A 167 -4.58 20.77 -1.55
C GLU A 167 -3.63 20.11 -2.58
N MET A 168 -4.02 18.96 -3.17
CA MET A 168 -3.18 18.28 -4.17
C MET A 168 -3.01 19.14 -5.44
N PRO A 169 -1.75 19.38 -5.90
CA PRO A 169 -1.50 20.21 -7.08
C PRO A 169 -2.03 19.56 -8.37
N GLU A 170 -1.91 18.24 -8.45
CA GLU A 170 -2.46 17.40 -9.51
C GLU A 170 -3.17 16.20 -8.87
N ARG A 171 -4.11 15.58 -9.59
CA ARG A 171 -4.87 14.41 -9.11
C ARG A 171 -4.92 13.38 -10.22
N ASP A 172 -4.30 12.23 -9.98
CA ASP A 172 -4.42 11.08 -10.87
C ASP A 172 -5.72 10.32 -10.58
N ALA A 173 -6.02 9.35 -11.45
CA ALA A 173 -7.22 8.53 -11.32
C ALA A 173 -7.26 7.74 -9.99
N LEU A 174 -6.10 7.43 -9.40
CA LEU A 174 -6.00 6.79 -8.10
C LEU A 174 -6.47 7.73 -6.99
N ALA A 175 -5.99 8.97 -6.94
CA ALA A 175 -6.42 9.98 -5.97
C ALA A 175 -7.94 10.20 -5.99
N TRP A 176 -8.53 10.36 -7.19
CA TRP A 176 -9.98 10.49 -7.36
C TRP A 176 -10.73 9.27 -6.82
N SER A 177 -10.30 8.07 -7.20
CA SER A 177 -10.92 6.82 -6.75
C SER A 177 -10.84 6.65 -5.22
N THR A 178 -9.71 7.02 -4.62
CA THR A 178 -9.52 7.01 -3.15
C THR A 178 -10.47 7.99 -2.46
N MET A 179 -10.67 9.20 -3.00
CA MET A 179 -11.58 10.18 -2.41
C MET A 179 -13.06 9.75 -2.51
N ILE A 180 -13.46 9.17 -3.65
CA ILE A 180 -14.80 8.58 -3.81
C ILE A 180 -15.00 7.46 -2.78
N SER A 181 -14.04 6.53 -2.67
CA SER A 181 -14.10 5.42 -1.71
C SER A 181 -14.18 5.90 -0.27
N THR A 182 -13.56 7.03 0.05
CA THR A 182 -13.62 7.65 1.37
C THR A 182 -15.03 8.08 1.75
N HIS A 183 -15.74 8.74 0.84
CA HIS A 183 -17.13 9.12 1.09
C HIS A 183 -18.08 7.91 1.10
N VAL A 184 -17.89 6.95 0.20
CA VAL A 184 -18.67 5.68 0.20
C VAL A 184 -18.50 4.93 1.53
N ARG A 185 -17.27 4.80 2.05
CA ARG A 185 -17.00 4.17 3.35
C ARG A 185 -17.63 4.91 4.53
N ALA A 186 -17.73 6.24 4.43
CA ALA A 186 -18.37 7.08 5.44
C ALA A 186 -19.91 7.04 5.35
N GLY A 187 -20.48 6.42 4.32
CA GLY A 187 -21.92 6.43 4.05
C GLY A 187 -22.44 7.75 3.47
N ASP A 188 -21.55 8.65 3.04
CA ASP A 188 -21.87 9.96 2.46
C ASP A 188 -21.93 9.86 0.92
N PHE A 189 -22.98 9.21 0.43
CA PHE A 189 -23.12 8.89 -1.00
C PHE A 189 -23.33 10.12 -1.87
N ASP A 190 -23.92 11.19 -1.34
CA ASP A 190 -24.09 12.46 -2.06
C ASP A 190 -22.74 13.12 -2.35
N SER A 191 -21.83 13.16 -1.36
CA SER A 191 -20.47 13.64 -1.60
C SER A 191 -19.67 12.69 -2.50
N ALA A 192 -19.83 11.37 -2.34
CA ALA A 192 -19.19 10.40 -3.23
C ALA A 192 -19.59 10.65 -4.69
N ARG A 193 -20.89 10.89 -4.94
CA ARG A 193 -21.42 11.20 -6.26
C ARG A 193 -20.87 12.50 -6.81
N ARG A 194 -20.82 13.57 -6.00
CA ARG A 194 -20.25 14.86 -6.42
C ARG A 194 -18.79 14.72 -6.83
N VAL A 195 -17.97 14.04 -6.04
CA VAL A 195 -16.54 13.81 -6.37
C VAL A 195 -16.41 12.94 -7.62
N PHE A 196 -17.28 11.95 -7.82
CA PHE A 196 -17.31 11.14 -9.03
C PHE A 196 -17.69 11.95 -10.28
N ASP A 197 -18.63 12.88 -10.16
CA ASP A 197 -19.02 13.77 -11.25
C ASP A 197 -17.91 14.78 -11.60
N GLU A 198 -17.20 15.30 -10.60
CA GLU A 198 -16.02 16.19 -10.76
C GLU A 198 -14.84 15.50 -11.44
N MET A 199 -14.71 14.17 -11.36
CA MET A 199 -13.63 13.41 -11.97
C MET A 199 -13.63 13.56 -13.51
N PRO A 200 -12.56 14.11 -14.12
CA PRO A 200 -12.53 14.42 -15.56
C PRO A 200 -12.68 13.19 -16.47
N HIS A 201 -12.02 12.10 -16.10
CA HIS A 201 -12.05 10.83 -16.82
C HIS A 201 -12.36 9.70 -15.86
N LYS A 202 -13.57 9.16 -15.94
CA LYS A 202 -14.05 8.06 -15.08
C LYS A 202 -13.40 6.76 -15.53
N ASN A 203 -12.60 6.15 -14.66
CA ASN A 203 -11.99 4.85 -14.91
C ASN A 203 -12.82 3.71 -14.27
N THR A 204 -12.49 2.47 -14.61
CA THR A 204 -13.12 1.26 -14.08
C THR A 204 -13.11 1.22 -12.55
N ALA A 205 -12.02 1.68 -11.90
CA ALA A 205 -11.92 1.69 -10.44
C ALA A 205 -12.93 2.64 -9.76
N ALA A 206 -13.09 3.86 -10.29
CA ALA A 206 -14.06 4.82 -9.78
C ALA A 206 -15.51 4.35 -9.99
N LEU A 207 -15.80 3.77 -11.16
CA LEU A 207 -17.09 3.16 -11.48
C LEU A 207 -17.42 2.00 -10.52
N ASN A 208 -16.48 1.07 -10.32
CA ASN A 208 -16.63 -0.03 -9.38
C ASN A 208 -16.90 0.45 -7.95
N THR A 209 -16.22 1.53 -7.53
CA THR A 209 -16.40 2.12 -6.20
C THR A 209 -17.81 2.70 -6.04
N MET A 210 -18.34 3.37 -7.07
CA MET A 210 -19.72 3.90 -7.05
C MET A 210 -20.77 2.77 -7.11
N ILE A 211 -20.58 1.75 -7.96
CA ILE A 211 -21.46 0.58 -8.02
C ILE A 211 -21.52 -0.12 -6.66
N HIS A 212 -20.36 -0.30 -6.00
CA HIS A 212 -20.30 -0.84 -4.65
C HIS A 212 -21.08 0.04 -3.66
N GLY A 213 -20.87 1.36 -3.70
CA GLY A 213 -21.61 2.29 -2.84
C GLY A 213 -23.13 2.20 -3.02
N TYR A 214 -23.61 2.19 -4.27
CA TYR A 214 -25.03 2.03 -4.57
C TYR A 214 -25.59 0.67 -4.10
N ALA A 215 -24.80 -0.40 -4.22
CA ALA A 215 -25.18 -1.71 -3.72
C ALA A 215 -25.38 -1.73 -2.19
N GLU A 216 -24.52 -1.04 -1.42
CA GLU A 216 -24.64 -0.97 0.04
C GLU A 216 -25.92 -0.22 0.47
N ILE A 217 -26.30 0.88 -0.20
CA ILE A 217 -27.57 1.57 0.10
C ILE A 217 -28.81 0.89 -0.48
N GLY A 218 -28.62 0.02 -1.46
CA GLY A 218 -29.72 -0.72 -2.10
C GLY A 218 -30.35 -0.04 -3.30
N ASP A 219 -29.68 0.96 -3.85
CA ASP A 219 -30.05 1.55 -5.11
C ASP A 219 -29.51 0.69 -6.27
N VAL A 220 -30.20 -0.42 -6.51
CA VAL A 220 -29.84 -1.37 -7.57
C VAL A 220 -29.90 -0.71 -8.95
N ASN A 221 -30.86 0.19 -9.17
CA ASN A 221 -31.04 0.86 -10.46
C ASN A 221 -29.84 1.75 -10.82
N SER A 222 -29.34 2.55 -9.87
CA SER A 222 -28.14 3.36 -10.10
C SER A 222 -26.89 2.50 -10.28
N ALA A 223 -26.79 1.38 -9.56
CA ALA A 223 -25.70 0.41 -9.73
C ALA A 223 -25.72 -0.22 -11.13
N GLU A 224 -26.89 -0.67 -11.61
CA GLU A 224 -27.08 -1.20 -12.97
C GLU A 224 -26.75 -0.17 -14.04
N ALA A 225 -27.26 1.05 -13.89
CA ALA A 225 -27.04 2.12 -14.86
C ALA A 225 -25.53 2.39 -15.07
N LEU A 226 -24.76 2.43 -13.98
CA LEU A 226 -23.31 2.57 -14.07
C LEU A 226 -22.64 1.33 -14.65
N PHE A 227 -23.05 0.13 -14.24
CA PHE A 227 -22.47 -1.14 -14.70
C PHE A 227 -22.65 -1.35 -16.22
N TYR A 228 -23.84 -1.06 -16.74
CA TYR A 228 -24.12 -1.20 -18.17
C TYR A 228 -23.50 -0.09 -19.01
N ALA A 229 -23.24 1.09 -18.43
CA ALA A 229 -22.50 2.16 -19.08
C ALA A 229 -20.98 1.88 -19.23
N MET A 230 -20.45 0.86 -18.54
CA MET A 230 -19.03 0.51 -18.64
C MET A 230 -18.70 -0.11 -20.01
N LEU A 231 -17.71 0.47 -20.70
CA LEU A 231 -17.19 -0.07 -21.97
C LEU A 231 -16.37 -1.36 -21.75
N GLU A 232 -15.59 -1.39 -20.68
CA GLU A 232 -14.79 -2.55 -20.27
C GLU A 232 -15.09 -2.89 -18.81
N ARG A 233 -15.41 -4.16 -18.56
CA ARG A 233 -15.78 -4.68 -17.24
C ARG A 233 -14.73 -5.67 -16.79
N ASP A 234 -14.17 -5.42 -15.61
CA ASP A 234 -13.24 -6.35 -14.96
C ASP A 234 -13.98 -7.30 -14.00
N VAL A 235 -13.26 -8.27 -13.45
CA VAL A 235 -13.81 -9.23 -12.48
C VAL A 235 -14.47 -8.52 -11.28
N ILE A 236 -13.94 -7.36 -10.87
CA ILE A 236 -14.48 -6.58 -9.75
C ILE A 236 -15.84 -6.00 -10.12
N SER A 237 -16.00 -5.46 -11.33
CA SER A 237 -17.26 -4.93 -11.85
C SER A 237 -18.37 -5.99 -11.75
N TRP A 238 -18.15 -7.16 -12.35
CA TRP A 238 -19.10 -8.28 -12.36
C TRP A 238 -19.43 -8.78 -10.95
N THR A 239 -18.39 -9.06 -10.16
CA THR A 239 -18.60 -9.59 -8.81
C THR A 239 -19.30 -8.61 -7.88
N THR A 240 -19.09 -7.31 -8.05
CA THR A 240 -19.77 -6.28 -7.25
C THR A 240 -21.25 -6.22 -7.59
N MET A 241 -21.60 -6.27 -8.87
CA MET A 241 -22.99 -6.25 -9.34
C MET A 241 -23.74 -7.55 -8.98
N ILE A 242 -23.11 -8.72 -9.14
CA ILE A 242 -23.69 -10.00 -8.71
C ILE A 242 -23.96 -9.99 -7.19
N ASN A 243 -23.00 -9.51 -6.39
CA ASN A 243 -23.20 -9.38 -4.94
C ASN A 243 -24.33 -8.40 -4.59
N CYS A 244 -24.51 -7.33 -5.38
CA CYS A 244 -25.64 -6.40 -5.24
C CYS A 244 -26.97 -7.16 -5.36
N TYR A 245 -27.16 -7.93 -6.42
CA TYR A 245 -28.37 -8.74 -6.60
C TYR A 245 -28.56 -9.80 -5.52
N CYS A 246 -27.51 -10.53 -5.13
CA CYS A 246 -27.59 -11.53 -4.07
C CYS A 246 -28.02 -10.91 -2.72
N LYS A 247 -27.50 -9.72 -2.37
CA LYS A 247 -27.90 -9.00 -1.15
C LYS A 247 -29.36 -8.55 -1.15
N ARG A 248 -29.98 -8.47 -2.33
CA ARG A 248 -31.38 -8.05 -2.52
C ARG A 248 -32.31 -9.21 -2.87
N GLU A 249 -31.84 -10.44 -2.69
CA GLU A 249 -32.59 -11.68 -2.99
C GLU A 249 -33.04 -11.79 -4.47
N MET A 250 -32.40 -11.03 -5.36
CA MET A 250 -32.63 -11.03 -6.81
C MET A 250 -31.81 -12.15 -7.47
N TYR A 251 -32.02 -13.40 -7.04
CA TYR A 251 -31.16 -14.52 -7.40
C TYR A 251 -31.18 -14.87 -8.90
N LEU A 252 -32.30 -14.63 -9.58
CA LEU A 252 -32.41 -14.87 -11.02
C LEU A 252 -31.48 -13.94 -11.80
N GLN A 253 -31.56 -12.64 -11.52
CA GLN A 253 -30.68 -11.63 -12.12
C GLN A 253 -29.21 -11.88 -11.77
N ALA A 254 -28.92 -12.32 -10.54
CA ALA A 254 -27.57 -12.70 -10.14
C ALA A 254 -27.01 -13.87 -10.96
N LEU A 255 -27.83 -14.90 -11.23
CA LEU A 255 -27.45 -16.07 -12.03
C LEU A 255 -27.30 -15.73 -13.51
N GLU A 256 -28.22 -14.95 -14.07
CA GLU A 256 -28.14 -14.46 -15.46
C GLU A 256 -26.84 -13.68 -15.68
N LEU A 257 -26.54 -12.73 -14.78
CA LEU A 257 -25.33 -11.92 -14.87
C LEU A 257 -24.05 -12.75 -14.67
N PHE A 258 -24.11 -13.82 -13.88
CA PHE A 258 -22.99 -14.74 -13.68
C PHE A 258 -22.70 -15.60 -14.92
N GLU A 259 -23.74 -16.06 -15.62
CA GLU A 259 -23.56 -16.77 -16.89
C GLU A 259 -23.06 -15.83 -17.99
N GLU A 260 -23.53 -14.57 -18.02
CA GLU A 260 -22.98 -13.54 -18.91
C GLU A 260 -21.48 -13.35 -18.67
N MET A 261 -21.06 -13.21 -17.40
CA MET A 261 -19.65 -13.08 -17.01
C MET A 261 -18.78 -14.26 -17.50
N LYS A 262 -19.31 -15.50 -17.48
CA LYS A 262 -18.57 -16.67 -18.01
C LYS A 262 -18.46 -16.62 -19.53
N SER A 263 -19.53 -16.23 -20.20
CA SER A 263 -19.59 -16.15 -21.66
C SER A 263 -18.60 -15.12 -22.23
N THR A 264 -18.32 -14.05 -21.49
CA THR A 264 -17.33 -13.01 -21.85
C THR A 264 -15.88 -13.44 -21.59
N GLY A 265 -15.62 -14.66 -21.14
CA GLY A 265 -14.27 -15.19 -20.89
C GLY A 265 -13.60 -14.66 -19.62
N THR A 266 -14.32 -13.87 -18.81
CA THR A 266 -13.83 -13.37 -17.52
C THR A 266 -14.01 -14.43 -16.44
N THR A 267 -12.91 -14.94 -15.88
CA THR A 267 -12.97 -15.98 -14.82
C THR A 267 -13.37 -15.37 -13.47
N PRO A 268 -14.40 -15.91 -12.79
CA PRO A 268 -14.76 -15.46 -11.45
C PRO A 268 -13.64 -15.76 -10.44
N ASN A 269 -13.34 -14.80 -9.55
CA ASN A 269 -12.34 -15.01 -8.50
C ASN A 269 -12.70 -16.22 -7.61
N ASN A 270 -11.85 -17.25 -7.65
CA ASN A 270 -12.05 -18.63 -7.15
C ASN A 270 -12.13 -18.82 -5.61
N ARG A 271 -12.59 -17.83 -4.83
CA ARG A 271 -12.65 -17.96 -3.35
C ARG A 271 -14.04 -17.84 -2.71
N ARG A 272 -15.09 -17.42 -3.44
CA ARG A 272 -16.44 -17.25 -2.86
C ARG A 272 -17.51 -18.21 -3.38
N TRP A 273 -17.23 -18.97 -4.44
CA TRP A 273 -18.28 -19.66 -5.23
C TRP A 273 -18.20 -21.19 -5.20
N ARG A 274 -17.54 -21.77 -4.19
CA ARG A 274 -17.69 -23.19 -3.89
C ARG A 274 -18.85 -23.33 -2.90
N LEU A 275 -20.06 -23.52 -3.43
CA LEU A 275 -21.13 -24.23 -2.73
C LEU A 275 -20.94 -25.73 -2.96
#